data_AF-A0A9E6RSJ9-F1
#
_entry.id   AF-A0A9E6RSJ9-F1
#
_cell.length_a   1.000
_cell.length_b   1.000
_cell.length_c   1.000
_cell.angle_alpha   90.00
_cell.angle_beta   90.00
_cell.angle_gamma   90.00
#
_symmetry.space_group_name_H-M   'P 1'
#
loop_
_entity.id
_entity.type
_entity.pdbx_description
1 polymer ?
#
loop_
_entity_poly.entity_id
_entity_poly.type
_entity_poly.pdbx_seq_one_letter_code
_entity_poly.pdbx_strand_id
1 'polypeptide(L)'
;MSSTIPQIEIGNSPGTLFNVSLSFWLPPNTPFGNLQLKHHKIITRLDRVNERLQYIYEIHPQLLTPTLKINNEYVSYGYSIEELIFHLRRATDEIISMYYLLSNFERTGSYTNSIKIDSIGGLLHDQHTKENPPFDKYLTLLEQLNEVSNAFKHSFVNSDCNLIGKDEPCVYAFSLKKNKLSSDNNSGIQPYGLSLCYIVEEYNKFYIEINSWLKGFSERHRDGN
;
A
#
# COMPACT_ATOMS: atom_id res chain seq x y z
N MET A 1 -1.90 -13.25 26.04
CA MET A 1 -2.74 -12.10 25.65
C MET A 1 -3.13 -12.35 24.20
N SER A 2 -4.42 -12.39 23.88
CA SER A 2 -4.83 -12.44 22.47
C SER A 2 -4.52 -11.07 21.89
N SER A 3 -3.37 -10.92 21.23
CA SER A 3 -3.05 -9.73 20.46
C SER A 3 -3.97 -9.74 19.24
N THR A 4 -4.83 -8.75 19.13
CA THR A 4 -5.67 -8.55 17.95
C THR A 4 -4.77 -8.46 16.72
N ILE A 5 -5.04 -9.26 15.69
CA ILE A 5 -4.30 -9.21 14.43
C ILE A 5 -4.43 -7.77 13.88
N PRO A 6 -3.34 -7.08 13.52
CA PRO A 6 -3.42 -5.74 12.97
C PRO A 6 -4.17 -5.77 11.62
N GLN A 7 -4.96 -4.74 11.36
CA GLN A 7 -5.82 -4.63 10.17
C GLN A 7 -5.78 -3.20 9.62
N ILE A 8 -5.96 -3.07 8.30
CA ILE A 8 -6.20 -1.79 7.64
C ILE A 8 -7.62 -1.32 7.98
N GLU A 9 -7.73 -0.08 8.47
CA GLU A 9 -8.96 0.55 8.95
C GLU A 9 -9.87 1.01 7.81
N ILE A 10 -10.45 0.06 7.09
CA ILE A 10 -11.42 0.32 6.01
C ILE A 10 -12.87 0.47 6.50
N GLY A 11 -13.10 0.42 7.81
CA GLY A 11 -14.41 0.55 8.45
C GLY A 11 -15.25 -0.74 8.47
N ASN A 12 -14.70 -1.87 8.03
CA ASN A 12 -15.37 -3.18 7.97
C ASN A 12 -14.48 -4.30 8.51
N SER A 13 -15.09 -5.42 8.89
CA SER A 13 -14.35 -6.65 9.22
C SER A 13 -13.92 -7.37 7.94
N PRO A 14 -12.79 -8.10 7.95
CA PRO A 14 -12.24 -8.71 6.75
C PRO A 14 -13.19 -9.73 6.12
N GLY A 15 -13.33 -9.70 4.79
CA GLY A 15 -14.15 -10.67 4.05
C GLY A 15 -15.67 -10.51 4.27
N THR A 16 -16.11 -9.41 4.89
CA THR A 16 -17.53 -9.08 5.03
C THR A 16 -18.04 -8.29 3.84
N LEU A 17 -19.35 -8.36 3.58
CA LEU A 17 -19.97 -7.57 2.51
C LEU A 17 -19.70 -6.07 2.72
N PHE A 18 -19.23 -5.40 1.67
CA PHE A 18 -19.00 -3.96 1.72
C PHE A 18 -20.30 -3.20 1.97
N ASN A 19 -20.36 -2.45 3.07
CA ASN A 19 -21.51 -1.62 3.38
C ASN A 19 -21.37 -0.25 2.69
N VAL A 20 -22.34 0.08 1.83
CA VAL A 20 -22.36 1.37 1.11
C VAL A 20 -22.34 2.58 2.05
N SER A 21 -22.79 2.44 3.30
CA SER A 21 -22.73 3.51 4.32
C SER A 21 -21.31 3.91 4.71
N LEU A 22 -20.31 3.09 4.42
CA LEU A 22 -18.89 3.40 4.63
C LEU A 22 -18.28 4.18 3.45
N SER A 23 -19.02 4.30 2.35
CA SER A 23 -18.61 5.06 1.18
C SER A 23 -19.15 6.50 1.28
N PHE A 24 -18.43 7.42 0.67
CA PHE A 24 -18.89 8.78 0.40
C PHE A 24 -18.91 9.01 -1.11
N TRP A 25 -19.45 10.14 -1.54
CA TRP A 25 -19.59 10.44 -2.96
C TRP A 25 -18.26 10.92 -3.55
N LEU A 26 -17.95 10.45 -4.74
CA LEU A 26 -16.91 10.98 -5.60
C LEU A 26 -17.47 11.07 -7.02
N PRO A 27 -16.99 12.02 -7.85
CA PRO A 27 -17.53 12.26 -9.18
C PRO A 27 -17.57 10.98 -10.05
N PRO A 28 -18.77 10.49 -10.42
CA PRO A 28 -18.87 9.27 -11.22
C PRO A 28 -18.64 9.51 -12.72
N ASN A 29 -18.72 10.77 -13.16
CA ASN A 29 -18.59 11.18 -14.55
C ASN A 29 -17.43 12.17 -14.69
N THR A 30 -16.21 11.65 -14.87
CA THR A 30 -15.02 12.47 -15.14
C THR A 30 -14.37 12.03 -16.46
N PRO A 31 -13.51 12.87 -17.07
CA PRO A 31 -12.70 12.45 -18.21
C PRO A 31 -11.81 11.22 -17.94
N PHE A 32 -11.54 10.89 -16.67
CA PHE A 32 -10.74 9.73 -16.25
C PHE A 32 -11.60 8.54 -15.78
N GLY A 33 -12.90 8.58 -16.09
CA GLY A 33 -13.88 7.56 -15.74
C GLY A 33 -14.55 7.83 -14.39
N ASN A 34 -15.03 6.75 -13.76
CA ASN A 34 -15.85 6.83 -12.55
C ASN A 34 -15.00 6.76 -11.28
N LEU A 35 -14.86 7.87 -10.56
CA LEU A 35 -14.04 7.95 -9.35
C LEU A 35 -14.68 7.24 -8.15
N GLN A 36 -16.01 7.20 -8.08
CA GLN A 36 -16.73 6.39 -7.07
C GLN A 36 -16.32 4.91 -7.17
N LEU A 37 -16.34 4.36 -8.39
CA LEU A 37 -15.97 2.96 -8.62
C LEU A 37 -14.48 2.71 -8.36
N LYS A 38 -13.60 3.69 -8.64
CA LYS A 38 -12.17 3.58 -8.31
C LYS A 38 -11.95 3.53 -6.80
N HIS A 39 -12.62 4.40 -6.03
CA HIS A 39 -12.53 4.40 -4.57
C HIS A 39 -13.05 3.09 -3.97
N HIS A 40 -14.18 2.59 -4.47
CA HIS A 40 -14.67 1.27 -4.06
C HIS A 40 -13.65 0.15 -4.34
N LYS A 41 -12.99 0.15 -5.51
CA LYS A 41 -11.94 -0.82 -5.84
C LYS A 41 -10.71 -0.71 -4.93
N ILE A 42 -10.36 0.49 -4.47
CA ILE A 42 -9.31 0.68 -3.47
C ILE A 42 -9.71 -0.02 -2.17
N ILE A 43 -10.95 0.19 -1.70
CA ILE A 43 -11.42 -0.43 -0.46
C ILE A 43 -11.44 -1.96 -0.56
N THR A 44 -11.98 -2.53 -1.63
CA THR A 44 -11.99 -3.99 -1.80
C THR A 44 -10.59 -4.60 -1.89
N ARG A 45 -9.62 -3.84 -2.43
CA ARG A 45 -8.22 -4.26 -2.43
C ARG A 45 -7.60 -4.24 -1.02
N LEU A 46 -7.94 -3.25 -0.20
CA LEU A 46 -7.50 -3.17 1.19
C LEU A 46 -8.21 -4.23 2.06
N ASP A 47 -9.44 -4.62 1.73
CA ASP A 47 -10.10 -5.78 2.34
C ASP A 47 -9.36 -7.08 2.02
N ARG A 48 -8.89 -7.24 0.78
CA ARG A 48 -8.02 -8.36 0.41
C ARG A 48 -6.70 -8.37 1.19
N VAL A 49 -6.10 -7.20 1.46
CA VAL A 49 -4.94 -7.09 2.36
C VAL A 49 -5.26 -7.60 3.75
N ASN A 50 -6.42 -7.23 4.29
CA ASN A 50 -6.89 -7.68 5.59
C ASN A 50 -7.06 -9.21 5.68
N GLU A 51 -7.63 -9.84 4.65
CA GLU A 51 -7.68 -11.30 4.55
C GLU A 51 -6.28 -11.95 4.53
N ARG A 52 -5.31 -11.33 3.84
CA ARG A 52 -3.92 -11.82 3.84
C ARG A 52 -3.27 -11.65 5.21
N LEU A 53 -3.49 -10.53 5.89
CA LEU A 53 -3.01 -10.31 7.26
C LEU A 53 -3.51 -11.40 8.20
N GLN A 54 -4.81 -11.73 8.17
CA GLN A 54 -5.37 -12.81 8.99
C GLN A 54 -4.63 -14.14 8.74
N TYR A 55 -4.55 -14.54 7.48
CA TYR A 55 -3.85 -15.78 7.10
C TYR A 55 -2.39 -15.79 7.57
N ILE A 56 -1.64 -14.71 7.33
CA ILE A 56 -0.23 -14.60 7.68
C ILE A 56 -0.03 -14.76 9.19
N TYR A 57 -0.82 -14.03 10.01
CA TYR A 57 -0.70 -14.08 11.47
C TYR A 57 -1.15 -15.41 12.07
N GLU A 58 -2.12 -16.10 11.45
CA GLU A 58 -2.56 -17.43 11.88
C GLU A 58 -1.51 -18.53 11.59
N ILE A 59 -0.84 -18.43 10.44
CA ILE A 59 0.16 -19.42 10.01
C ILE A 59 1.54 -19.17 10.64
N HIS A 60 1.91 -17.92 10.91
CA HIS A 60 3.25 -17.57 11.38
C HIS A 60 3.75 -18.38 12.59
N PRO A 61 2.99 -18.58 13.69
CA PRO A 61 3.46 -19.37 14.83
C PRO A 61 3.74 -20.83 14.48
N GLN A 62 3.06 -21.37 13.47
CA GLN A 62 3.19 -22.76 13.02
C GLN A 62 4.51 -22.96 12.24
N LEU A 63 4.99 -21.91 11.59
CA LEU A 63 6.26 -21.91 10.85
C LEU A 63 7.48 -21.81 11.78
N LEU A 64 7.32 -21.29 13.00
CA LEU A 64 8.39 -21.15 14.00
C LEU A 64 8.71 -22.45 14.77
N THR A 65 8.18 -23.59 14.31
CA THR A 65 8.48 -24.88 14.96
C THR A 65 9.96 -25.26 14.78
N PRO A 66 10.56 -26.03 15.73
CA PRO A 66 11.99 -26.37 15.71
C PRO A 66 12.46 -27.09 14.43
N THR A 67 11.53 -27.68 13.69
CA THR A 67 11.76 -28.25 12.37
C THR A 67 11.00 -27.44 11.33
N LEU A 68 11.58 -26.33 10.88
CA LEU A 68 11.07 -25.62 9.71
C LEU A 68 11.07 -26.58 8.52
N LYS A 69 9.89 -26.99 8.09
CA LYS A 69 9.71 -27.76 6.85
C LYS A 69 9.29 -26.77 5.78
N ILE A 70 10.12 -26.63 4.74
CA ILE A 70 9.68 -25.95 3.51
C ILE A 70 8.60 -26.83 2.90
N ASN A 71 7.35 -26.47 3.18
CA ASN A 71 6.14 -27.14 2.72
C ASN A 71 5.29 -26.13 1.94
N ASN A 72 4.12 -26.58 1.47
CA ASN A 72 3.21 -25.70 0.75
C ASN A 72 2.76 -24.50 1.60
N GLU A 73 2.67 -24.64 2.93
CA GLU A 73 2.27 -23.55 3.85
C GLU A 73 3.35 -22.46 3.94
N TYR A 74 4.63 -22.83 4.05
CA TYR A 74 5.75 -21.88 4.00
C TYR A 74 5.74 -21.07 2.69
N VAL A 75 5.52 -21.76 1.56
CA VAL A 75 5.45 -21.11 0.25
C VAL A 75 4.23 -20.18 0.15
N SER A 76 3.05 -20.64 0.60
CA SER A 76 1.83 -19.84 0.64
C SER A 76 1.94 -18.64 1.58
N TYR A 77 2.69 -18.74 2.68
CA TYR A 77 3.01 -17.64 3.58
C TYR A 77 3.82 -16.54 2.86
N GLY A 78 4.90 -16.93 2.16
CA GLY A 78 5.70 -16.00 1.36
C GLY A 78 4.88 -15.30 0.27
N TYR A 79 4.09 -16.06 -0.49
CA TYR A 79 3.21 -15.47 -1.52
C TYR A 79 2.11 -14.57 -0.93
N SER A 80 1.60 -14.88 0.26
CA SER A 80 0.61 -14.01 0.91
C SER A 80 1.22 -12.66 1.31
N ILE A 81 2.49 -12.63 1.72
CA ILE A 81 3.21 -11.38 1.99
C ILE A 81 3.43 -10.59 0.70
N GLU A 82 3.84 -11.25 -0.39
CA GLU A 82 4.00 -10.60 -1.69
C GLU A 82 2.68 -10.00 -2.20
N GLU A 83 1.59 -10.77 -2.12
CA GLU A 83 0.23 -10.34 -2.50
C GLU A 83 -0.21 -9.13 -1.66
N LEU A 84 0.04 -9.16 -0.36
CA LEU A 84 -0.25 -8.04 0.55
C LEU A 84 0.47 -6.76 0.13
N ILE A 85 1.78 -6.83 -0.12
CA ILE A 85 2.58 -5.67 -0.53
C ILE A 85 2.15 -5.16 -1.90
N PHE A 86 1.88 -6.07 -2.84
CA PHE A 86 1.34 -5.72 -4.15
C PHE A 86 0.04 -4.92 -4.01
N HIS A 87 -0.88 -5.40 -3.18
CA HIS A 87 -2.17 -4.76 -3.00
C HIS A 87 -2.10 -3.41 -2.29
N LEU A 88 -1.29 -3.29 -1.23
CA LEU A 88 -1.01 -2.01 -0.57
C LEU A 88 -0.44 -1.01 -1.56
N ARG A 89 0.60 -1.40 -2.31
CA ARG A 89 1.23 -0.54 -3.31
C ARG A 89 0.23 -0.07 -4.36
N ARG A 90 -0.53 -1.00 -4.93
CA ARG A 90 -1.47 -0.69 -6.01
C ARG A 90 -2.62 0.20 -5.52
N ALA A 91 -3.12 0.00 -4.30
CA ALA A 91 -4.07 0.90 -3.67
C ALA A 91 -3.48 2.31 -3.50
N THR A 92 -2.24 2.42 -3.01
CA THR A 92 -1.58 3.72 -2.85
C THR A 92 -1.36 4.46 -4.16
N ASP A 93 -0.92 3.79 -5.23
CA ASP A 93 -0.77 4.42 -6.55
C ASP A 93 -2.10 4.99 -7.07
N GLU A 94 -3.20 4.25 -6.89
CA GLU A 94 -4.55 4.71 -7.27
C GLU A 94 -5.04 5.86 -6.38
N ILE A 95 -4.71 5.84 -5.09
CA ILE A 95 -4.99 6.94 -4.14
C ILE A 95 -4.24 8.21 -4.57
N ILE A 96 -2.95 8.12 -4.87
CA ILE A 96 -2.11 9.24 -5.33
C ILE A 96 -2.70 9.86 -6.60
N SER A 97 -3.01 9.03 -7.59
CA SER A 97 -3.65 9.47 -8.84
C SER A 97 -4.96 10.20 -8.61
N MET A 98 -5.80 9.66 -7.72
CA MET A 98 -7.12 10.22 -7.39
C MET A 98 -6.99 11.56 -6.66
N TYR A 99 -6.10 11.62 -5.67
CA TYR A 99 -5.80 12.85 -4.94
C TYR A 99 -5.29 13.93 -5.88
N TYR A 100 -4.33 13.61 -6.77
CA TYR A 100 -3.79 14.54 -7.74
C TYR A 100 -4.89 15.13 -8.64
N LEU A 101 -5.77 14.28 -9.16
CA LEU A 101 -6.87 14.70 -10.03
C LEU A 101 -7.84 15.64 -9.30
N LEU A 102 -8.28 15.27 -8.10
CA LEU A 102 -9.28 16.01 -7.34
C LEU A 102 -8.72 17.31 -6.77
N SER A 103 -7.49 17.32 -6.26
CA SER A 103 -6.83 18.53 -5.77
C SER A 103 -6.56 19.53 -6.90
N ASN A 104 -6.24 19.05 -8.11
CA ASN A 104 -6.14 19.91 -9.28
C ASN A 104 -7.50 20.51 -9.66
N PHE A 105 -8.57 19.72 -9.58
CA PHE A 105 -9.93 20.21 -9.79
C PHE A 105 -10.31 21.28 -8.76
N GLU A 106 -10.03 21.08 -7.46
CA GLU A 106 -10.31 22.10 -6.43
C GLU A 106 -9.57 23.41 -6.70
N ARG A 107 -8.34 23.33 -7.22
CA ARG A 107 -7.52 24.52 -7.48
C ARG A 107 -7.91 25.27 -8.75
N THR A 108 -8.34 24.56 -9.79
CA THR A 108 -8.52 25.15 -11.13
C THR A 108 -9.97 25.21 -11.59
N GLY A 109 -10.89 24.52 -10.89
CA GLY A 109 -12.29 24.37 -11.30
C GLY A 109 -12.49 23.44 -12.51
N SER A 110 -11.44 22.76 -12.98
CA SER A 110 -11.51 21.88 -14.15
C SER A 110 -10.61 20.65 -13.99
N TYR A 111 -10.95 19.55 -14.66
CA TYR A 111 -10.09 18.38 -14.69
C TYR A 111 -8.89 18.62 -15.61
N THR A 112 -7.68 18.32 -15.14
CA THR A 112 -6.46 18.32 -15.95
C THR A 112 -6.57 17.36 -17.14
N ASN A 113 -5.78 17.60 -18.20
CA ASN A 113 -5.68 16.69 -19.34
C ASN A 113 -4.72 15.51 -19.09
N SER A 114 -3.93 15.55 -18.02
CA SER A 114 -3.01 14.46 -17.65
C SER A 114 -2.73 14.39 -16.15
N ILE A 115 -2.59 13.16 -15.64
CA ILE A 115 -2.13 12.85 -14.28
C ILE A 115 -0.61 12.75 -14.32
N LYS A 116 0.09 13.71 -13.71
CA LYS A 116 1.57 13.75 -13.72
C LYS A 116 2.17 12.93 -12.58
N ILE A 117 1.44 12.80 -11.48
CA ILE A 117 1.82 12.04 -10.29
C ILE A 117 0.78 10.92 -10.15
N ASP A 118 1.11 9.74 -10.65
CA ASP A 118 0.18 8.60 -10.79
C ASP A 118 0.54 7.41 -9.90
N SER A 119 1.64 7.50 -9.16
CA SER A 119 2.22 6.41 -8.42
C SER A 119 3.12 6.93 -7.30
N ILE A 120 3.46 6.09 -6.33
CA ILE A 120 4.46 6.43 -5.31
C ILE A 120 5.81 6.76 -5.99
N GLY A 121 6.19 6.02 -7.03
CA GLY A 121 7.43 6.29 -7.76
C GLY A 121 7.43 7.68 -8.40
N GLY A 122 6.33 8.05 -9.06
CA GLY A 122 6.14 9.40 -9.60
C GLY A 122 6.14 10.47 -8.51
N LEU A 123 5.49 10.20 -7.38
CA LEU A 123 5.42 11.09 -6.23
C LEU A 123 6.81 11.33 -5.61
N LEU A 124 7.62 10.28 -5.42
CA LEU A 124 8.96 10.39 -4.83
C LEU A 124 10.00 11.05 -5.75
N HIS A 125 9.77 11.02 -7.06
CA HIS A 125 10.63 11.68 -8.04
C HIS A 125 10.22 13.12 -8.36
N ASP A 126 9.06 13.56 -7.89
CA ASP A 126 8.60 14.93 -8.06
C ASP A 126 9.47 15.89 -7.23
N GLN A 127 9.87 17.03 -7.80
CA GLN A 127 10.71 17.99 -7.06
C GLN A 127 9.92 18.70 -5.94
N HIS A 128 8.59 18.67 -6.05
CA HIS A 128 7.65 19.30 -5.16
C HIS A 128 6.96 18.30 -4.24
N THR A 129 7.49 17.08 -4.03
CA THR A 129 6.86 16.09 -3.13
C THR A 129 6.57 16.64 -1.74
N LYS A 130 7.47 17.48 -1.21
CA LYS A 130 7.31 18.15 0.10
C LYS A 130 6.19 19.19 0.12
N GLU A 131 5.73 19.62 -1.05
CA GLU A 131 4.64 20.57 -1.25
C GLU A 131 3.34 19.86 -1.65
N ASN A 132 3.31 18.53 -1.67
CA ASN A 132 2.13 17.70 -1.94
C ASN A 132 1.57 17.13 -0.62
N PRO A 133 1.01 17.96 0.28
CA PRO A 133 0.32 17.42 1.44
C PRO A 133 -0.84 16.53 0.97
N PRO A 134 -1.21 15.50 1.73
CA PRO A 134 -0.63 15.12 3.01
C PRO A 134 0.51 14.07 2.90
N PHE A 135 1.08 13.84 1.71
CA PHE A 135 2.01 12.73 1.48
C PHE A 135 3.40 12.92 2.10
N ASP A 136 3.81 14.16 2.33
CA ASP A 136 5.09 14.56 2.91
C ASP A 136 5.35 13.92 4.29
N LYS A 137 4.29 13.70 5.06
CA LYS A 137 4.34 13.05 6.39
C LYS A 137 4.64 11.56 6.32
N TYR A 138 4.36 10.93 5.18
CA TYR A 138 4.38 9.48 5.01
C TYR A 138 5.50 9.01 4.07
N LEU A 139 6.47 9.87 3.74
CA LEU A 139 7.53 9.56 2.79
C LEU A 139 8.29 8.28 3.14
N THR A 140 8.62 8.07 4.41
CA THR A 140 9.33 6.85 4.84
C THR A 140 8.55 5.57 4.52
N LEU A 141 7.26 5.53 4.85
CA LEU A 141 6.38 4.40 4.50
C LEU A 141 6.32 4.21 2.98
N LEU A 142 6.12 5.31 2.24
CA LEU A 142 5.97 5.29 0.79
C LEU A 142 7.26 4.81 0.09
N GLU A 143 8.42 5.29 0.53
CA GLU A 143 9.74 4.84 0.08
C GLU A 143 9.93 3.35 0.35
N GLN A 144 9.68 2.90 1.57
CA GLN A 144 9.80 1.49 1.94
C GLN A 144 8.86 0.60 1.12
N LEU A 145 7.59 0.98 0.96
CA LEU A 145 6.62 0.25 0.14
C LEU A 145 7.04 0.23 -1.34
N ASN A 146 7.64 1.32 -1.84
CA ASN A 146 8.19 1.38 -3.19
C ASN A 146 9.36 0.45 -3.39
N GLU A 147 10.33 0.48 -2.48
CA GLU A 147 11.54 -0.33 -2.59
C GLU A 147 11.25 -1.82 -2.44
N VAL A 148 10.44 -2.21 -1.45
CA VAL A 148 10.04 -3.62 -1.26
C VAL A 148 9.24 -4.11 -2.46
N SER A 149 8.24 -3.36 -2.93
CA SER A 149 7.45 -3.76 -4.09
C SER A 149 8.31 -3.89 -5.34
N ASN A 150 9.27 -2.98 -5.56
CA ASN A 150 10.19 -3.05 -6.70
C ASN A 150 11.18 -4.21 -6.56
N ALA A 151 11.64 -4.53 -5.36
CA ALA A 151 12.50 -5.69 -5.11
C ALA A 151 11.77 -6.99 -5.49
N PHE A 152 10.52 -7.17 -5.05
CA PHE A 152 9.68 -8.33 -5.42
C PHE A 152 9.51 -8.46 -6.93
N LYS A 153 9.34 -7.36 -7.66
CA LYS A 153 9.10 -7.36 -9.11
C LYS A 153 10.36 -7.50 -9.97
N HIS A 154 11.49 -6.93 -9.53
CA HIS A 154 12.61 -6.63 -10.43
C HIS A 154 13.96 -7.11 -9.93
N SER A 155 14.11 -7.40 -8.64
CA SER A 155 15.42 -7.80 -8.11
C SER A 155 15.62 -9.30 -8.22
N PHE A 156 16.63 -9.69 -9.00
CA PHE A 156 16.99 -11.09 -9.22
C PHE A 156 17.41 -11.79 -7.93
N VAL A 157 18.12 -11.09 -7.04
CA VAL A 157 18.60 -11.65 -5.77
C VAL A 157 17.48 -11.82 -4.73
N ASN A 158 16.29 -11.27 -4.98
CA ASN A 158 15.19 -11.35 -4.03
C ASN A 158 14.65 -12.78 -3.87
N SER A 159 14.81 -13.64 -4.87
CA SER A 159 14.42 -15.06 -4.77
C SER A 159 15.20 -15.83 -3.71
N ASP A 160 16.37 -15.31 -3.29
CA ASP A 160 17.18 -15.91 -2.23
C ASP A 160 16.65 -15.54 -0.83
N CYS A 161 15.67 -14.64 -0.74
CA CYS A 161 15.10 -14.18 0.52
C CYS A 161 14.12 -15.22 1.09
N ASN A 162 14.60 -16.00 2.06
CA ASN A 162 13.83 -17.03 2.78
C ASN A 162 13.74 -16.72 4.28
N LEU A 163 13.63 -15.43 4.62
CA LEU A 163 13.63 -14.96 6.00
C LEU A 163 12.21 -14.97 6.57
N ILE A 164 12.08 -15.40 7.82
CA ILE A 164 10.86 -15.28 8.63
C ILE A 164 11.21 -14.49 9.89
N GLY A 165 10.31 -13.60 10.30
CA GLY A 165 10.48 -12.84 11.53
C GLY A 165 10.44 -13.77 12.74
N LYS A 166 11.31 -13.54 13.71
CA LYS A 166 11.43 -14.42 14.88
C LYS A 166 10.21 -14.30 15.82
N ASP A 167 9.79 -13.06 16.06
CA ASP A 167 8.82 -12.74 17.10
C ASP A 167 7.46 -12.34 16.50
N GLU A 168 7.44 -11.87 15.25
CA GLU A 168 6.24 -11.47 14.52
C GLU A 168 6.41 -11.62 13.00
N PRO A 169 5.32 -11.61 12.23
CA PRO A 169 5.38 -11.53 10.78
C PRO A 169 6.10 -10.28 10.28
N CYS A 170 7.10 -10.49 9.43
CA CYS A 170 7.88 -9.42 8.80
C CYS A 170 7.90 -9.61 7.27
N VAL A 171 8.08 -8.51 6.57
CA VAL A 171 8.41 -8.46 5.15
C VAL A 171 9.91 -8.32 5.02
N TYR A 172 10.53 -9.24 4.30
CA TYR A 172 11.94 -9.14 3.92
C TYR A 172 12.06 -9.03 2.42
N ALA A 173 12.99 -8.19 1.96
CA ALA A 173 13.31 -8.07 0.55
C ALA A 173 14.78 -7.72 0.35
N PHE A 174 15.35 -8.22 -0.74
CA PHE A 174 16.70 -7.85 -1.18
C PHE A 174 16.58 -7.05 -2.48
N SER A 175 16.91 -5.76 -2.42
CA SER A 175 16.88 -4.90 -3.60
C SER A 175 18.28 -4.80 -4.21
N LEU A 176 18.36 -5.10 -5.50
CA LEU A 176 19.54 -4.86 -6.32
C LEU A 176 19.14 -4.02 -7.53
N LYS A 177 19.48 -2.73 -7.50
CA LYS A 177 19.06 -1.77 -8.51
C LYS A 177 19.55 -2.17 -9.90
N LYS A 178 18.59 -2.39 -10.82
CA LYS A 178 18.85 -2.87 -12.19
C LYS A 178 19.68 -4.17 -12.26
N ASN A 179 19.70 -4.96 -11.19
CA ASN A 179 20.51 -6.18 -11.06
C ASN A 179 22.01 -5.95 -11.33
N LYS A 180 22.54 -4.78 -10.96
CA LYS A 180 23.96 -4.43 -11.13
C LYS A 180 24.67 -4.44 -9.79
N LEU A 181 25.62 -5.36 -9.65
CA LEU A 181 26.66 -5.29 -8.61
C LEU A 181 27.66 -4.21 -9.07
N SER A 182 27.59 -3.01 -8.52
CA SER A 182 28.62 -1.99 -8.78
C SER A 182 29.65 -1.97 -7.65
N SER A 183 30.88 -1.64 -8.02
CA SER A 183 32.03 -1.46 -7.12
C SER A 183 31.93 -0.19 -6.26
N ASP A 184 30.98 0.69 -6.55
CA ASP A 184 30.76 1.91 -5.78
C ASP A 184 29.83 1.61 -4.60
N ASN A 185 30.23 2.05 -3.40
CA ASN A 185 29.62 1.75 -2.09
C ASN A 185 28.10 2.01 -1.95
N ASN A 186 27.45 2.62 -2.94
CA ASN A 186 26.01 2.91 -2.97
C ASN A 186 25.19 1.98 -3.89
N SER A 187 25.77 0.89 -4.40
CA SER A 187 25.14 0.03 -5.40
C SER A 187 25.19 -1.48 -5.05
N GLY A 188 25.32 -1.80 -3.76
CA GLY A 188 25.24 -3.18 -3.27
C GLY A 188 23.79 -3.66 -3.07
N ILE A 189 23.63 -4.94 -2.76
CA ILE A 189 22.35 -5.52 -2.33
C ILE A 189 21.88 -4.76 -1.09
N GLN A 190 20.70 -4.16 -1.15
CA GLN A 190 20.07 -3.45 -0.05
C GLN A 190 19.04 -4.36 0.62
N PRO A 191 19.25 -4.77 1.89
CA PRO A 191 18.26 -5.54 2.62
C PRO A 191 17.18 -4.63 3.21
N TYR A 192 15.94 -5.07 3.10
CA TYR A 192 14.78 -4.51 3.79
C TYR A 192 14.22 -5.56 4.73
N GLY A 193 13.86 -5.14 5.94
CA GLY A 193 13.18 -5.95 6.94
C GLY A 193 12.21 -5.06 7.70
N LEU A 194 10.91 -5.27 7.49
CA LEU A 194 9.84 -4.43 8.02
C LEU A 194 8.84 -5.29 8.77
N SER A 195 8.49 -4.89 10.00
CA SER A 195 7.37 -5.49 10.73
C SER A 195 6.07 -5.27 9.96
N LEU A 196 5.23 -6.30 9.85
CA LEU A 196 3.88 -6.11 9.30
C LEU A 196 3.02 -5.24 10.21
N CYS A 197 3.21 -5.28 11.53
CA CYS A 197 2.51 -4.39 12.45
C CYS A 197 2.83 -2.92 12.15
N TYR A 198 4.12 -2.61 12.00
CA TYR A 198 4.57 -1.27 11.62
C TYR A 198 3.98 -0.81 10.28
N ILE A 199 4.01 -1.66 9.24
CA ILE A 199 3.45 -1.33 7.93
C ILE A 199 1.96 -1.01 8.06
N VAL A 200 1.20 -1.83 8.79
CA VAL A 200 -0.25 -1.62 8.98
C VAL A 200 -0.53 -0.33 9.74
N GLU A 201 0.19 -0.06 10.83
CA GLU A 201 0.01 1.15 11.64
C GLU A 201 0.28 2.42 10.84
N GLU A 202 1.41 2.48 10.13
CA GLU A 202 1.75 3.64 9.30
C GLU A 202 0.80 3.78 8.10
N TYR A 203 0.39 2.67 7.50
CA TYR A 203 -0.57 2.69 6.40
C TYR A 203 -1.96 3.16 6.86
N ASN A 204 -2.39 2.82 8.07
CA ASN A 204 -3.64 3.33 8.64
C ASN A 204 -3.59 4.84 8.82
N LYS A 205 -2.52 5.39 9.38
CA LYS A 205 -2.35 6.85 9.48
C LYS A 205 -2.47 7.52 8.12
N PHE A 206 -1.72 7.00 7.13
CA PHE A 206 -1.77 7.47 5.75
C PHE A 206 -3.18 7.39 5.15
N TYR A 207 -3.81 6.22 5.23
CA TYR A 207 -5.11 5.95 4.62
C TYR A 207 -6.21 6.80 5.24
N ILE A 208 -6.26 6.91 6.58
CA ILE A 208 -7.25 7.69 7.30
C ILE A 208 -7.15 9.17 6.93
N GLU A 209 -5.94 9.73 6.86
CA GLU A 209 -5.76 11.14 6.50
C GLU A 209 -6.23 11.42 5.06
N ILE A 210 -5.82 10.60 4.10
CA ILE A 210 -6.27 10.77 2.71
C ILE A 210 -7.77 10.54 2.56
N ASN A 211 -8.32 9.50 3.20
CA ASN A 211 -9.74 9.19 3.12
C ASN A 211 -10.59 10.29 3.77
N SER A 212 -10.07 10.93 4.83
CA SER A 212 -10.68 12.13 5.43
C SER A 212 -10.65 13.32 4.47
N TRP A 213 -9.56 13.53 3.75
CA TRP A 213 -9.49 14.57 2.72
C TRP A 213 -10.49 14.32 1.59
N LEU A 214 -10.58 13.08 1.08
CA LEU A 214 -11.52 12.69 0.02
C LEU A 214 -12.97 12.85 0.47
N LYS A 215 -13.27 12.53 1.73
CA LYS A 215 -14.59 12.77 2.32
C LYS A 215 -14.89 14.27 2.41
N GLY A 216 -13.93 15.08 2.85
CA GLY A 216 -14.08 16.54 2.85
C GLY A 216 -14.30 17.10 1.44
N PHE A 217 -13.61 16.57 0.43
CA PHE A 217 -13.85 16.91 -0.97
C PHE A 217 -15.30 16.59 -1.36
N SER A 218 -15.80 15.40 -1.01
CA SER A 218 -17.18 15.00 -1.25
C SER A 218 -18.18 16.00 -0.66
N GLU A 219 -17.99 16.38 0.60
CA GLU A 219 -18.90 17.29 1.32
C GLU A 219 -18.96 18.68 0.68
N ARG A 220 -17.83 19.16 0.12
CA ARG A 220 -17.76 20.46 -0.56
C ARG A 220 -18.41 20.48 -1.95
N HIS A 221 -18.54 19.34 -2.62
CA HIS A 221 -18.87 19.28 -4.05
C HIS A 221 -20.08 18.42 -4.42
N ARG A 222 -20.62 17.62 -3.49
CA ARG A 222 -21.75 16.71 -3.77
C ARG A 222 -23.06 17.47 -3.97
N ASP A 223 -23.28 18.51 -3.18
CA ASP A 223 -24.47 19.35 -3.24
C ASP A 223 -24.04 20.67 -3.88
N GLY A 224 -24.32 20.84 -5.16
CA GLY A 224 -23.87 22.01 -5.92
C GLY A 224 -24.25 23.33 -5.23
N ASN A 225 -23.23 24.15 -4.95
CA ASN A 225 -23.32 25.58 -5.20
C ASN A 225 -23.07 25.82 -6.69
#